data_AF-A0A848C0N5-F1
#
_entry.id   AF-A0A848C0N5-F1
#
_cell.length_a   1.000
_cell.length_b   1.000
_cell.length_c   1.000
_cell.angle_alpha   90.00
_cell.angle_beta   90.00
_cell.angle_gamma   90.00
#
_symmetry.space_group_name_H-M   'P 1'
#
loop_
_entity.id
_entity.type
_entity.pdbx_description
1 polymer ?
#
loop_
_entity_poly.entity_id
_entity_poly.type
_entity_poly.pdbx_seq_one_letter_code
_entity_poly.pdbx_strand_id
1 'polypeptide(L)'
;MSDEQLLTFIYNLILDPSLTEAERKLLVDFKNRLQPKSDLEDELRNLADDMRRLAVKNLGHTSFSPKMQTIYKLISQSGLFKENLARGLAAVGPML
;
A
#
# COMPACT_ATOMS: atom_id res chain seq x y z
N MET A 1 10.02 3.98 12.35
CA MET A 1 8.59 3.82 12.64
C MET A 1 8.42 2.43 13.22
N SER A 2 7.75 2.28 14.36
CA SER A 2 7.41 0.94 14.88
C SER A 2 6.21 0.35 14.12
N ASP A 3 5.99 -0.96 14.26
CA ASP A 3 4.85 -1.66 13.68
C ASP A 3 3.51 -1.06 14.14
N GLU A 4 3.40 -0.73 15.43
CA GLU A 4 2.20 -0.08 15.99
C GLU A 4 1.95 1.30 15.37
N GLN A 5 3.00 2.08 15.17
CA GLN A 5 2.90 3.38 14.50
C GLN A 5 2.45 3.20 13.04
N LEU A 6 3.01 2.21 12.33
CA LEU A 6 2.65 1.91 10.94
C LEU A 6 1.18 1.49 10.82
N LEU A 7 0.73 0.57 11.68
CA LEU A 7 -0.66 0.11 11.72
C LEU A 7 -1.62 1.25 12.06
N THR A 8 -1.28 2.08 13.05
CA THR A 8 -2.07 3.27 13.41
C THR A 8 -2.19 4.22 12.21
N PHE A 9 -1.09 4.45 11.49
CA PHE A 9 -1.09 5.30 10.31
C PHE A 9 -1.98 4.73 9.19
N ILE A 10 -1.87 3.42 8.90
CA ILE A 10 -2.73 2.74 7.92
C ILE A 10 -4.21 2.83 8.31
N TYR A 11 -4.54 2.57 9.57
CA TYR A 11 -5.94 2.59 10.03
C TYR A 11 -6.54 3.99 10.01
N ASN A 12 -5.78 5.02 10.36
CA ASN A 12 -6.23 6.39 10.23
C ASN A 12 -6.47 6.78 8.76
N LEU A 13 -5.65 6.26 7.84
CA LEU A 13 -5.84 6.48 6.41
C LEU A 13 -7.19 5.95 5.90
N ILE A 14 -7.72 4.86 6.48
CA ILE A 14 -9.04 4.31 6.10
C ILE A 14 -10.16 5.33 6.27
N LEU A 15 -10.00 6.34 7.14
CA LEU A 15 -10.98 7.40 7.36
C LEU A 15 -10.68 8.67 6.54
N ASP A 16 -9.57 8.69 5.81
CA ASP A 16 -9.11 9.88 5.12
C ASP A 16 -9.97 10.16 3.88
N PRO A 17 -10.51 11.38 3.71
CA PRO A 17 -11.36 11.72 2.58
C PRO A 17 -10.58 11.85 1.25
N SER A 18 -9.26 11.97 1.29
CA SER A 18 -8.42 12.05 0.08
C SER A 18 -8.19 10.70 -0.60
N LEU A 19 -8.56 9.59 0.04
CA LEU A 19 -8.51 8.27 -0.57
C LEU A 19 -9.71 8.03 -1.49
N THR A 20 -9.40 7.48 -2.66
CA THR A 20 -10.41 6.88 -3.53
C THR A 20 -11.08 5.68 -2.87
N GLU A 21 -12.27 5.31 -3.32
CA GLU A 21 -12.98 4.12 -2.81
C GLU A 21 -12.15 2.84 -3.00
N ALA A 22 -11.41 2.72 -4.10
CA ALA A 22 -10.56 1.58 -4.39
C ALA A 22 -9.38 1.47 -3.41
N GLU A 23 -8.70 2.57 -3.11
CA GLU A 23 -7.62 2.59 -2.10
C GLU A 23 -8.16 2.29 -0.71
N ARG A 24 -9.29 2.90 -0.34
CA ARG A 24 -9.94 2.64 0.95
C ARG A 24 -10.28 1.16 1.09
N LYS A 25 -10.78 0.54 0.02
CA LYS A 25 -11.07 -0.89 0.00
C LYS A 25 -9.83 -1.75 0.27
N LEU A 26 -8.69 -1.44 -0.35
CA LEU A 26 -7.43 -2.16 -0.10
C LEU A 26 -7.04 -2.14 1.39
N LEU A 27 -7.15 -0.97 2.02
CA LEU A 27 -6.79 -0.82 3.43
C LEU A 27 -7.77 -1.51 4.38
N VAL A 28 -9.07 -1.49 4.05
CA VAL A 28 -10.08 -2.24 4.81
C VAL A 28 -9.84 -3.74 4.69
N ASP A 29 -9.54 -4.24 3.49
CA ASP A 29 -9.26 -5.66 3.28
C ASP A 29 -8.00 -6.08 4.05
N PHE A 30 -6.92 -5.28 4.02
CA PHE A 30 -5.72 -5.49 4.86
C PHE A 30 -6.06 -5.56 6.35
N LYS A 31 -6.83 -4.60 6.88
CA LYS A 31 -7.26 -4.61 8.29
C LYS A 31 -8.02 -5.88 8.65
N ASN A 32 -8.91 -6.33 7.77
CA ASN A 32 -9.74 -7.51 8.02
C ASN A 32 -8.94 -8.82 7.97
N ARG A 33 -7.84 -8.86 7.21
CA ARG A 33 -6.91 -10.00 7.19
C ARG A 33 -5.98 -10.04 8.41
N LEU A 34 -5.65 -8.88 8.97
CA LEU A 34 -4.77 -8.77 10.13
C LEU A 34 -5.47 -9.29 11.40
N GLN A 35 -5.23 -10.56 11.73
CA GLN A 35 -5.70 -11.22 12.95
C GLN A 35 -4.61 -11.20 14.03
N PRO A 36 -4.95 -11.44 15.32
CA PRO A 36 -3.96 -11.43 16.42
C PRO A 36 -2.80 -12.43 16.29
N LYS A 37 -2.88 -13.39 15.35
CA LYS A 37 -1.83 -14.38 15.05
C LYS A 37 -1.27 -14.24 13.64
N SER A 38 -1.69 -13.23 12.87
CA SER A 38 -1.17 -12.99 11.53
C SER A 38 0.27 -12.51 11.60
N ASP A 39 1.07 -12.96 10.64
CA ASP A 39 2.39 -12.38 10.40
C ASP A 39 2.20 -11.02 9.72
N LEU A 40 2.57 -9.94 10.42
CA LEU A 40 2.45 -8.58 9.91
C LEU A 40 3.28 -8.39 8.64
N GLU A 41 4.45 -9.02 8.56
CA GLU A 41 5.32 -8.91 7.40
C GLU A 41 4.63 -9.47 6.15
N ASP A 42 4.01 -10.65 6.27
CA ASP A 42 3.26 -11.27 5.19
C ASP A 42 2.00 -10.47 4.81
N GLU A 43 1.28 -9.89 5.77
CA GLU A 43 0.11 -9.07 5.45
C GLU A 43 0.48 -7.76 4.76
N LEU A 44 1.59 -7.13 5.15
CA LEU A 44 2.14 -5.97 4.45
C LEU A 44 2.59 -6.34 3.03
N ARG A 45 3.11 -7.57 2.85
CA ARG A 45 3.44 -8.13 1.53
C ARG A 45 2.20 -8.27 0.66
N ASN A 46 1.14 -8.85 1.20
CA ASN A 46 -0.15 -8.98 0.50
C ASN A 46 -0.74 -7.61 0.13
N LEU A 47 -0.66 -6.63 1.03
CA LEU A 47 -1.12 -5.26 0.73
C LEU A 47 -0.34 -4.63 -0.43
N ALA A 48 1.00 -4.77 -0.46
CA ALA A 48 1.79 -4.25 -1.57
C ALA A 48 1.42 -4.91 -2.92
N ASP A 49 1.11 -6.20 -2.92
CA ASP A 49 0.68 -6.91 -4.12
C ASP A 49 -0.73 -6.50 -4.56
N ASP A 50 -1.66 -6.32 -3.62
CA ASP A 50 -2.99 -5.81 -3.93
C ASP A 50 -2.93 -4.40 -4.55
N MET A 51 -2.04 -3.55 -4.04
CA MET A 51 -1.76 -2.23 -4.63
C MET A 51 -1.22 -2.35 -6.05
N ARG A 52 -0.24 -3.23 -6.31
CA ARG A 52 0.27 -3.44 -7.68
C ARG A 52 -0.82 -3.92 -8.63
N ARG A 53 -1.65 -4.87 -8.20
CA ARG A 53 -2.79 -5.37 -8.99
C ARG A 53 -3.75 -4.24 -9.34
N LEU A 54 -4.03 -3.35 -8.40
CA LEU A 54 -4.88 -2.18 -8.65
C LEU A 54 -4.23 -1.21 -9.65
N ALA A 55 -2.93 -0.93 -9.52
CA ALA A 55 -2.21 -0.07 -10.45
C ALA A 55 -2.22 -0.62 -11.89
N VAL A 56 -2.01 -1.94 -12.04
CA VAL A 56 -2.08 -2.64 -13.33
C VAL A 56 -3.51 -2.64 -13.88
N LYS A 57 -4.52 -2.90 -13.04
CA LYS A 57 -5.94 -2.87 -13.43
C LYS A 57 -6.36 -1.50 -13.96
N ASN A 58 -5.84 -0.43 -13.37
CA ASN A 58 -6.07 0.94 -13.83
C ASN A 58 -5.18 1.31 -15.03
N LEU A 59 -4.43 0.36 -15.62
CA LEU A 59 -3.48 0.53 -16.71
C LEU A 59 -2.49 1.69 -16.50
N GLY A 60 -2.17 2.02 -15.23
CA GLY A 60 -1.33 3.17 -14.89
C GLY A 60 -1.96 4.54 -15.12
N HIS A 61 -3.24 4.64 -15.52
CA HIS A 61 -3.91 5.93 -15.75
C HIS A 61 -4.20 6.71 -14.46
N THR A 62 -4.23 6.03 -13.30
CA THR A 62 -4.52 6.66 -12.02
C THR A 62 -3.40 6.38 -11.04
N SER A 63 -2.64 7.44 -10.73
CA SER A 63 -1.66 7.40 -9.66
C SER A 63 -2.37 7.27 -8.31
N PHE A 64 -1.77 6.48 -7.42
CA PHE A 64 -2.18 6.46 -6.02
C PHE A 64 -2.17 7.87 -5.42
N SER A 65 -3.07 8.12 -4.48
CA SER A 65 -3.03 9.32 -3.64
C SER A 65 -1.65 9.46 -2.98
N PRO A 66 -1.17 10.69 -2.70
CA PRO A 66 0.15 10.89 -2.09
C PRO A 66 0.34 10.09 -0.78
N LYS A 67 -0.74 9.94 0.00
CA LYS A 67 -0.74 9.17 1.23
C LYS A 67 -0.60 7.67 0.97
N MET A 68 -1.28 7.14 -0.04
CA MET A 68 -1.16 5.74 -0.40
C MET A 68 0.19 5.41 -1.06
N GLN A 69 0.78 6.36 -1.81
CA GLN A 69 2.17 6.25 -2.27
C GLN A 69 3.17 6.19 -1.09
N THR A 70 2.90 6.92 -0.01
CA THR A 70 3.74 6.90 1.20
C THR A 70 3.70 5.52 1.86
N ILE A 71 2.51 4.90 1.97
CA ILE A 71 2.37 3.52 2.46
C ILE A 71 3.19 2.55 1.61
N TYR A 72 3.04 2.61 0.29
CA TYR A 72 3.79 1.73 -0.61
C TYR A 72 5.30 1.88 -0.45
N LYS A 73 5.79 3.12 -0.32
CA LYS A 73 7.22 3.40 -0.05
C LYS A 73 7.66 2.83 1.29
N LEU A 74 6.88 3.03 2.36
CA LEU A 74 7.20 2.50 3.69
C LEU A 74 7.29 0.97 3.69
N ILE A 75 6.35 0.28 3.03
CA ILE A 75 6.38 -1.19 2.86
C ILE A 75 7.60 -1.63 2.03
N SER A 76 8.03 -0.82 1.05
CA SER A 76 9.22 -1.12 0.25
C SER A 76 10.54 -0.92 0.97
N GLN A 77 10.59 0.05 1.87
CA GLN A 77 11.81 0.49 2.56
C GLN A 77 12.10 -0.30 3.83
N SER A 78 11.10 -0.96 4.42
CA SER A 78 11.25 -1.78 5.64
C SER A 78 12.12 -3.05 5.45
N GLY A 79 12.81 -3.20 4.31
CA GLY A 79 13.67 -4.36 4.02
C GLY A 79 12.93 -5.56 3.43
N LEU A 80 11.61 -5.53 3.51
CA LEU A 80 10.64 -6.50 3.00
C LEU A 80 10.75 -6.79 1.47
N PHE A 81 11.32 -5.88 0.68
CA PHE A 81 11.18 -5.88 -0.79
C PHE A 81 12.28 -5.11 -1.55
N LYS A 82 13.54 -5.16 -1.09
CA LYS A 82 14.63 -4.28 -1.57
C LYS A 82 14.82 -4.15 -3.09
N GLU A 83 14.35 -5.07 -3.94
CA GLU A 83 14.59 -5.00 -5.39
C GLU A 83 13.35 -4.83 -6.29
N ASN A 84 12.18 -5.37 -5.90
CA ASN A 84 11.03 -5.47 -6.81
C ASN A 84 9.95 -4.38 -6.63
N LEU A 85 9.97 -3.60 -5.53
CA LEU A 85 9.01 -2.51 -5.33
C LEU A 85 9.43 -1.21 -6.03
N ALA A 86 10.72 -0.88 -6.02
CA ALA A 86 11.25 0.35 -6.61
C ALA A 86 11.11 0.42 -8.14
N ARG A 87 11.28 -0.72 -8.84
CA ARG A 87 11.10 -0.79 -10.30
C ARG A 87 9.64 -0.56 -10.73
N GLY A 88 8.68 -1.00 -9.91
CA GLY A 88 7.25 -0.79 -10.17
C GLY A 88 6.89 0.70 -10.23
N LEU A 89 7.40 1.51 -9.29
CA LEU A 89 7.20 2.97 -9.29
C LEU A 89 7.84 3.68 -10.50
N ALA A 90 9.01 3.22 -10.96
CA ALA A 90 9.65 3.77 -12.15
C ALA A 90 8.82 3.54 -13.42
N ALA A 91 8.07 2.43 -13.49
CA ALA A 91 7.17 2.15 -14.61
C ALA A 91 5.85 2.95 -14.57
N VAL A 92 5.45 3.48 -13.41
CA VAL A 92 4.24 4.33 -13.24
C VAL A 92 4.59 5.82 -13.11
N GLY A 93 5.82 6.22 -13.45
CA GLY A 93 6.19 7.63 -13.59
C GLY A 93 5.40 8.30 -14.72
N PRO A 94 5.22 9.64 -14.67
CA PRO A 94 4.27 10.32 -15.53
C PRO A 94 4.65 10.10 -17.00
N MET A 95 3.74 9.52 -17.79
CA MET A 95 3.77 9.75 -19.23
C MET A 95 3.60 11.26 -19.43
N LEU A 96 4.68 11.92 -19.86
CA LEU A 96 4.66 13.26 -20.43
C LEU A 96 3.67 13.34 -21.59
#